data_AF-A0A435FGE5-F1
#
_entry.id   AF-A0A435FGE5-F1
#
_cell.length_a   1.000
_cell.length_b   1.000
_cell.length_c   1.000
_cell.angle_alpha   90.00
_cell.angle_beta   90.00
_cell.angle_gamma   90.00
#
_symmetry.space_group_name_H-M   'P 1'
#
loop_
_entity.id
_entity.type
_entity.pdbx_description
1 polymer ?
#
loop_
_entity_poly.entity_id
_entity_poly.type
_entity_poly.pdbx_seq_one_letter_code
_entity_poly.pdbx_strand_id
1 'polypeptide(L)'
;GIYGFIGPALAFTLLGVIGVATLAAALVHGQALAGIGLVGAMVTPVLVASQAPNPWALFGYLAIVLAATGVIARMRDWKLLMAAAFFGTGVWTILYMTDAPGAKLSAILFIDAVTLAVLALVWLARRGDETTPDRAFDWPSIVPGLFVAFSALGLSVDPAFAAASYALPGAVVIAAMVAVTLYRPLALPLLYAAGLVTVLIYLGIIPPTLIASDFSGGALGVDGLPVATSNALTLRIGIALGLVFIGAGFWAARRFAAGTQIRAASWA
;
A
#
# COMPACT_ATOMS: atom_id res chain seq x y z
N GLY A 1 -8.27 44.59 -31.56
CA GLY A 1 -8.33 43.19 -31.09
C GLY A 1 -8.77 43.18 -29.65
N ILE A 2 -9.66 42.27 -29.26
CA ILE A 2 -10.38 42.26 -27.98
C ILE A 2 -9.50 41.84 -26.77
N TYR A 3 -8.17 41.76 -26.97
CA TYR A 3 -7.20 41.19 -26.03
C TYR A 3 -6.73 42.15 -24.91
N GLY A 4 -7.46 43.23 -24.63
CA GLY A 4 -7.10 44.24 -23.62
C GLY A 4 -8.12 44.47 -22.50
N PHE A 5 -9.27 43.77 -22.50
CA PHE A 5 -10.38 44.07 -21.58
C PHE A 5 -10.26 43.42 -20.19
N ILE A 6 -9.52 42.33 -20.05
CA ILE A 6 -9.28 41.65 -18.77
C ILE A 6 -7.78 41.39 -18.66
N GLY A 7 -7.13 42.02 -17.68
CA GLY A 7 -5.70 41.83 -17.45
C GLY A 7 -5.36 40.37 -17.19
N PRO A 8 -4.17 39.88 -17.59
CA PRO A 8 -3.78 38.46 -17.45
C PRO A 8 -4.01 37.92 -16.05
N ALA A 9 -3.70 38.71 -15.02
CA ALA A 9 -3.93 38.36 -13.62
C ALA A 9 -5.42 38.05 -13.31
N LEU A 10 -6.35 38.89 -13.80
CA LEU A 10 -7.79 38.67 -13.61
C LEU A 10 -8.31 37.48 -14.40
N ALA A 11 -7.78 37.25 -15.60
CA ALA A 11 -8.14 36.08 -16.41
C ALA A 11 -7.70 34.78 -15.73
N PHE A 12 -6.48 34.73 -15.20
CA PHE A 12 -5.97 33.56 -14.47
C PHE A 12 -6.71 33.31 -13.16
N THR A 13 -7.06 34.34 -12.40
CA THR A 13 -7.82 34.17 -11.17
C THR A 13 -9.25 33.70 -11.45
N LEU A 14 -9.94 34.26 -12.45
CA LEU A 14 -11.26 33.80 -12.87
C LEU A 14 -11.23 32.36 -13.39
N LEU A 15 -10.22 32.01 -14.19
CA LEU A 15 -10.04 30.64 -14.66
C LEU A 15 -9.79 29.67 -13.49
N GLY A 16 -8.98 30.08 -12.51
CA GLY A 16 -8.76 29.32 -11.29
C GLY A 16 -10.04 29.13 -10.47
N VAL A 17 -10.83 30.20 -10.28
CA VAL A 17 -12.12 30.15 -9.58
C VAL A 17 -13.12 29.25 -10.30
N ILE A 18 -13.23 29.36 -11.62
CA ILE A 18 -14.09 28.49 -12.43
C ILE A 18 -13.58 27.05 -12.38
N GLY A 19 -12.27 26.83 -12.40
CA GLY A 19 -11.65 25.52 -12.22
C GLY A 19 -12.03 24.89 -10.87
N VAL A 20 -11.91 25.65 -9.78
CA VAL A 20 -12.33 25.18 -8.44
C VAL A 20 -13.84 24.94 -8.37
N ALA A 21 -14.65 25.82 -8.96
CA ALA A 21 -16.11 25.69 -8.99
C ALA A 21 -16.57 24.48 -9.82
N THR A 22 -15.92 24.20 -10.96
CA THR A 22 -16.18 23.01 -11.77
C THR A 22 -15.72 21.74 -11.07
N LEU A 23 -14.60 21.78 -10.34
CA LEU A 23 -14.14 20.68 -9.50
C LEU A 23 -15.12 20.41 -8.34
N ALA A 24 -15.65 21.46 -7.71
CA ALA A 24 -16.69 21.36 -6.70
C ALA A 24 -18.00 20.80 -7.29
N ALA A 25 -18.42 21.26 -8.47
CA ALA A 25 -19.60 20.74 -9.16
C ALA A 25 -19.41 19.26 -9.58
N ALA A 26 -18.21 18.88 -10.03
CA ALA A 26 -17.84 17.51 -10.33
C ALA A 26 -17.92 16.59 -9.10
N LEU A 27 -17.47 17.08 -7.93
CA LEU A 27 -17.58 16.40 -6.64
C LEU A 27 -19.03 16.23 -6.16
N VAL A 28 -19.95 17.06 -6.65
CA VAL A 28 -21.40 16.94 -6.41
C VAL A 28 -22.03 15.89 -7.33
N HIS A 29 -21.59 15.81 -8.61
CA HIS A 29 -22.23 14.95 -9.63
C HIS A 29 -21.74 13.50 -9.68
N GLY A 30 -20.69 13.13 -8.94
CA GLY A 30 -20.55 11.73 -8.50
C GLY A 30 -19.14 11.14 -8.49
N GLN A 31 -19.06 9.95 -7.88
CA GLN A 31 -17.86 9.13 -7.69
C GLN A 31 -17.14 8.81 -9.02
N ALA A 32 -17.89 8.74 -10.14
CA ALA A 32 -17.34 8.40 -11.46
C ALA A 32 -16.34 9.47 -11.97
N LEU A 33 -16.64 10.76 -11.81
CA LEU A 33 -15.77 11.82 -12.31
C LEU A 33 -14.49 11.96 -11.49
N ALA A 34 -14.57 11.76 -10.16
CA ALA A 34 -13.39 11.64 -9.32
C ALA A 34 -12.54 10.41 -9.68
N GLY A 35 -13.18 9.29 -10.05
CA GLY A 35 -12.51 8.11 -10.56
C GLY A 35 -11.75 8.37 -11.86
N ILE A 36 -12.33 9.11 -12.81
CA ILE A 36 -11.65 9.51 -14.05
C ILE A 36 -10.42 10.37 -13.75
N GLY A 37 -10.55 11.34 -12.84
CA GLY A 37 -9.42 12.15 -12.39
C GLY A 37 -8.30 11.33 -11.78
N LEU A 38 -8.65 10.34 -10.96
CA LEU A 38 -7.69 9.39 -10.37
C LEU A 38 -6.99 8.56 -11.45
N VAL A 39 -7.73 8.04 -12.44
CA VAL A 39 -7.14 7.28 -13.55
C VAL A 39 -6.16 8.15 -14.34
N GLY A 40 -6.54 9.39 -14.67
CA GLY A 40 -5.65 10.34 -15.33
C GLY A 40 -4.37 10.61 -14.52
N ALA A 41 -4.51 10.77 -13.20
CA ALA A 41 -3.38 10.92 -12.31
C ALA A 41 -2.46 9.68 -12.32
N MET A 42 -3.03 8.48 -12.27
CA MET A 42 -2.24 7.24 -12.29
C MET A 42 -1.56 6.97 -13.65
N VAL A 43 -2.09 7.50 -14.75
CA VAL A 43 -1.49 7.41 -16.09
C VAL A 43 -0.42 8.47 -16.32
N THR A 44 -0.45 9.59 -15.60
CA THR A 44 0.47 10.72 -15.80
C THR A 44 1.95 10.31 -15.79
N PRO A 45 2.45 9.46 -14.87
CA PRO A 45 3.85 9.05 -14.89
C PRO A 45 4.27 8.29 -16.17
N VAL A 46 3.35 7.59 -16.83
CA VAL A 46 3.63 6.92 -18.12
C VAL A 46 3.90 7.94 -19.22
N LEU A 47 3.19 9.07 -19.18
CA LEU A 47 3.30 10.14 -20.18
C LEU A 47 4.57 10.98 -20.00
N VAL A 48 5.07 11.06 -18.76
CA VAL A 48 6.31 11.76 -18.44
C VAL A 48 7.49 10.79 -18.57
N ALA A 49 7.71 10.29 -19.80
CA ALA A 49 8.88 9.47 -20.11
C ALA A 49 10.16 10.31 -19.94
N SER A 50 11.04 9.91 -19.02
CA SER A 50 12.31 10.58 -18.74
C SER A 50 13.49 9.68 -19.06
N GLN A 51 14.53 10.24 -19.70
CA GLN A 51 15.80 9.56 -19.98
C GLN A 51 16.59 9.25 -18.69
N ALA A 52 16.25 9.90 -17.58
CA ALA A 52 16.75 9.59 -16.24
C ALA A 52 15.56 9.34 -15.30
N PRO A 53 15.19 8.07 -15.04
CA PRO A 53 14.11 7.74 -14.12
C PRO A 53 14.39 8.29 -12.71
N ASN A 54 13.45 9.06 -12.16
CA ASN A 54 13.54 9.59 -10.79
C ASN A 54 12.44 8.99 -9.89
N PRO A 55 12.76 7.96 -9.09
CA PRO A 55 11.78 7.30 -8.21
C PRO A 55 11.18 8.23 -7.18
N TRP A 56 11.94 9.20 -6.67
CA TRP A 56 11.44 10.15 -5.67
C TRP A 56 10.36 11.07 -6.24
N ALA A 57 10.50 11.48 -7.50
CA ALA A 57 9.48 12.29 -8.16
C ALA A 57 8.20 11.47 -8.37
N LEU A 58 8.33 10.22 -8.83
CA LEU A 58 7.19 9.31 -9.06
C LEU A 58 6.43 9.01 -7.76
N PHE A 59 7.14 8.52 -6.74
CA PHE A 59 6.49 8.14 -5.48
C PHE A 59 6.06 9.34 -4.64
N GLY A 60 6.77 10.48 -4.74
CA GLY A 60 6.32 11.75 -4.16
C GLY A 60 5.00 12.22 -4.79
N TYR A 61 4.88 12.13 -6.11
CA TYR A 61 3.63 12.41 -6.82
C TYR A 61 2.50 11.45 -6.40
N LEU A 62 2.74 10.14 -6.43
CA LEU A 62 1.75 9.14 -6.03
C LEU A 62 1.31 9.30 -4.56
N ALA A 63 2.22 9.67 -3.67
CA ALA A 63 1.91 9.96 -2.27
C ALA A 63 0.92 11.12 -2.14
N ILE A 64 1.14 12.21 -2.89
CA ILE A 64 0.23 13.37 -2.90
C ILE A 64 -1.14 12.96 -3.46
N VAL A 65 -1.18 12.24 -4.59
CA VAL A 65 -2.42 11.79 -5.23
C VAL A 65 -3.20 10.86 -4.30
N LEU A 66 -2.53 9.92 -3.64
CA LEU A 66 -3.15 8.99 -2.69
C LEU A 66 -3.70 9.73 -1.47
N ALA A 67 -2.94 10.65 -0.89
CA ALA A 67 -3.38 11.44 0.26
C ALA A 67 -4.58 12.34 -0.10
N ALA A 68 -4.51 13.07 -1.23
CA ALA A 68 -5.57 13.94 -1.70
C ALA A 68 -6.85 13.16 -2.00
N THR A 69 -6.73 12.03 -2.72
CA THR A 69 -7.85 11.14 -3.02
C THR A 69 -8.43 10.55 -1.74
N GLY A 70 -7.58 10.19 -0.76
CA GLY A 70 -8.01 9.69 0.53
C GLY A 70 -8.82 10.70 1.34
N VAL A 71 -8.43 11.98 1.33
CA VAL A 71 -9.21 13.05 1.97
C VAL A 71 -10.57 13.20 1.30
N ILE A 72 -10.61 13.26 -0.04
CA ILE A 72 -11.85 13.40 -0.81
C ILE A 72 -12.78 12.21 -0.59
N ALA A 73 -12.24 10.99 -0.73
CA ALA A 73 -12.99 9.76 -0.53
C ALA A 73 -13.55 9.67 0.90
N ARG A 74 -12.80 10.15 1.91
CA ARG A 74 -13.25 10.21 3.29
C ARG A 74 -14.42 11.18 3.48
N MET A 75 -14.37 12.38 2.90
CA MET A 75 -15.43 13.37 3.07
C MET A 75 -16.79 12.91 2.54
N ARG A 76 -16.80 11.97 1.58
CA ARG A 76 -18.02 11.48 0.91
C ARG A 76 -18.27 9.98 1.13
N ASP A 77 -17.46 9.34 1.98
CA ASP A 77 -17.44 7.88 2.22
C ASP A 77 -17.37 7.01 0.94
N TRP A 78 -16.69 7.49 -0.10
CA TRP A 78 -16.53 6.80 -1.37
C TRP A 78 -15.50 5.66 -1.28
N LYS A 79 -15.93 4.51 -0.77
CA LYS A 79 -15.07 3.33 -0.56
C LYS A 79 -14.39 2.81 -1.83
N LEU A 80 -15.12 2.82 -2.95
CA LEU A 80 -14.60 2.37 -4.25
C LEU A 80 -13.47 3.28 -4.74
N LEU A 81 -13.61 4.60 -4.55
CA LEU A 81 -12.57 5.55 -4.93
C LEU A 81 -11.31 5.34 -4.09
N MET A 82 -11.46 5.13 -2.77
CA MET A 82 -10.32 4.85 -1.90
C MET A 82 -9.60 3.55 -2.29
N ALA A 83 -10.36 2.48 -2.55
CA ALA A 83 -9.81 1.20 -2.99
C ALA A 83 -9.10 1.33 -4.33
N ALA A 84 -9.66 2.09 -5.28
CA ALA A 84 -9.01 2.35 -6.56
C ALA A 84 -7.70 3.15 -6.40
N ALA A 85 -7.63 4.09 -5.46
CA ALA A 85 -6.42 4.85 -5.20
C ALA A 85 -5.32 3.97 -4.62
N PHE A 86 -5.65 3.13 -3.63
CA PHE A 86 -4.71 2.13 -3.11
C PHE A 86 -4.28 1.13 -4.17
N PHE A 87 -5.19 0.71 -5.04
CA PHE A 87 -4.88 -0.22 -6.12
C PHE A 87 -3.90 0.41 -7.10
N GLY A 88 -4.15 1.64 -7.56
CA GLY A 88 -3.27 2.35 -8.47
C GLY A 88 -1.87 2.55 -7.89
N THR A 89 -1.77 3.00 -6.64
CA THR A 89 -0.47 3.12 -5.95
C THR A 89 0.23 1.77 -5.80
N GLY A 90 -0.50 0.73 -5.40
CA GLY A 90 0.04 -0.61 -5.21
C GLY A 90 0.57 -1.23 -6.51
N VAL A 91 -0.16 -1.09 -7.61
CA VAL A 91 0.28 -1.54 -8.95
C VAL A 91 1.58 -0.85 -9.33
N TRP A 92 1.69 0.47 -9.14
CA TRP A 92 2.93 1.20 -9.41
C TRP A 92 4.11 0.73 -8.55
N THR A 93 3.89 0.43 -7.27
CA THR A 93 4.93 -0.12 -6.39
C THR A 93 5.44 -1.46 -6.92
N ILE A 94 4.53 -2.38 -7.27
CA ILE A 94 4.92 -3.71 -7.78
C ILE A 94 5.63 -3.60 -9.14
N LEU A 95 5.11 -2.79 -10.06
CA LEU A 95 5.77 -2.54 -11.34
C LEU A 95 7.19 -1.99 -11.15
N TYR A 96 7.38 -1.03 -10.23
CA TYR A 96 8.69 -0.49 -9.94
C TYR A 96 9.66 -1.54 -9.35
N MET A 97 9.17 -2.48 -8.54
CA MET A 97 10.00 -3.57 -8.01
C MET A 97 10.48 -4.53 -9.10
N THR A 98 9.81 -4.62 -10.25
CA THR A 98 10.27 -5.44 -11.38
C THR A 98 11.52 -4.89 -12.08
N ASP A 99 11.87 -3.61 -11.85
CA ASP A 99 13.11 -2.98 -12.35
C ASP A 99 14.33 -3.32 -11.47
N ALA A 100 14.31 -4.45 -10.76
CA ALA A 100 15.41 -4.92 -9.94
C ALA A 100 16.63 -5.30 -10.82
N PRO A 101 17.88 -4.97 -10.41
CA PRO A 101 18.28 -4.39 -9.13
C PRO A 101 18.27 -2.84 -9.08
N GLY A 102 17.81 -2.15 -10.13
CA GLY A 102 17.78 -0.68 -10.20
C GLY A 102 16.80 -0.01 -9.22
N ALA A 103 15.86 -0.78 -8.68
CA ALA A 103 14.87 -0.31 -7.71
C ALA A 103 15.49 0.14 -6.38
N LYS A 104 15.29 1.43 -6.05
CA LYS A 104 15.71 2.03 -4.77
C LYS A 104 14.82 1.60 -3.62
N LEU A 105 15.39 0.89 -2.64
CA LEU A 105 14.72 0.46 -1.40
C LEU A 105 14.03 1.62 -0.66
N SER A 106 14.69 2.76 -0.53
CA SER A 106 14.15 3.91 0.20
C SER A 106 12.85 4.44 -0.40
N ALA A 107 12.68 4.36 -1.72
CA ALA A 107 11.46 4.78 -2.40
C ALA A 107 10.30 3.80 -2.15
N ILE A 108 10.58 2.48 -2.12
CA ILE A 108 9.61 1.42 -1.80
C ILE A 108 9.12 1.58 -0.36
N LEU A 109 10.05 1.69 0.59
CA LEU A 109 9.71 1.89 2.01
C LEU A 109 8.94 3.18 2.24
N PHE A 110 9.28 4.25 1.51
CA PHE A 110 8.56 5.52 1.57
C PHE A 110 7.10 5.35 1.13
N ILE A 111 6.83 4.72 -0.02
CA ILE A 111 5.46 4.59 -0.51
C ILE A 111 4.64 3.60 0.32
N ASP A 112 5.25 2.53 0.84
CA ASP A 112 4.59 1.61 1.78
C ASP A 112 4.21 2.33 3.07
N ALA A 113 5.12 3.14 3.63
CA ALA A 113 4.85 3.95 4.81
C ALA A 113 3.73 4.98 4.55
N VAL A 114 3.73 5.66 3.40
CA VAL A 114 2.65 6.58 3.01
C VAL A 114 1.33 5.84 2.87
N THR A 115 1.32 4.67 2.24
CA THR A 115 0.11 3.86 2.06
C THR A 115 -0.50 3.47 3.40
N LEU A 116 0.33 2.99 4.32
CA LEU A 116 -0.06 2.66 5.70
C LEU A 116 -0.53 3.90 6.48
N ALA A 117 0.16 5.04 6.34
CA ALA A 117 -0.20 6.29 7.00
C ALA A 117 -1.53 6.85 6.49
N VAL A 118 -1.75 6.86 5.17
CA VAL A 118 -3.02 7.30 4.58
C VAL A 118 -4.16 6.38 5.02
N LEU A 119 -3.93 5.07 5.06
CA LEU A 119 -4.93 4.14 5.59
C LEU A 119 -5.27 4.44 7.06
N ALA A 120 -4.27 4.56 7.92
CA ALA A 120 -4.46 4.69 9.37
C ALA A 120 -4.98 6.07 9.79
N LEU A 121 -4.44 7.13 9.19
CA LEU A 121 -4.62 8.52 9.62
C LEU A 121 -5.63 9.29 8.76
N VAL A 122 -5.76 8.97 7.47
CA VAL A 122 -6.71 9.65 6.58
C VAL A 122 -8.00 8.85 6.50
N TRP A 123 -7.95 7.59 6.13
CA TRP A 123 -9.16 6.80 5.88
C TRP A 123 -9.83 6.31 7.18
N LEU A 124 -9.07 5.72 8.11
CA LEU A 124 -9.62 5.08 9.31
C LEU A 124 -9.72 6.00 10.54
N ALA A 125 -9.25 7.25 10.47
CA ALA A 125 -9.08 8.08 11.68
C ALA A 125 -10.36 8.50 12.42
N ARG A 126 -11.54 8.48 11.80
CA ARG A 126 -12.83 8.75 12.50
C ARG A 126 -13.71 7.50 12.66
N ARG A 127 -13.36 6.39 12.00
CA ARG A 127 -14.18 5.17 12.03
C ARG A 127 -13.92 4.30 13.25
N GLY A 128 -12.91 4.64 14.06
CA GLY A 128 -12.60 3.92 15.30
C GLY A 128 -13.62 4.10 16.43
N ASP A 129 -14.33 5.24 16.45
CA ASP A 129 -15.33 5.55 17.49
C ASP A 129 -16.73 5.03 17.14
N GLU A 130 -17.02 4.83 15.84
CA GLU A 130 -18.25 4.22 15.35
C GLU A 130 -18.19 2.68 15.51
N THR A 131 -18.17 2.24 16.77
CA THR A 131 -18.33 0.83 17.11
C THR A 131 -19.79 0.39 16.92
N THR A 132 -20.25 0.35 15.67
CA THR A 132 -21.41 -0.49 15.35
C THR A 132 -20.99 -1.95 15.53
N PRO A 133 -21.67 -2.75 16.36
CA PRO A 133 -21.28 -4.13 16.69
C PRO A 133 -21.02 -5.04 15.47
N ASP A 134 -21.65 -4.74 14.33
CA ASP A 134 -21.63 -5.61 13.15
C ASP A 134 -20.45 -5.40 12.20
N ARG A 135 -19.65 -4.33 12.36
CA ARG A 135 -18.54 -4.07 11.41
C ARG A 135 -17.21 -4.60 11.93
N ALA A 136 -16.88 -5.83 11.52
CA ALA A 136 -15.63 -6.49 11.89
C ALA A 136 -14.39 -5.85 11.22
N PHE A 137 -14.48 -5.48 9.94
CA PHE A 137 -13.38 -4.86 9.18
C PHE A 137 -13.89 -3.89 8.10
N ASP A 138 -12.99 -3.08 7.54
CA ASP A 138 -13.30 -2.23 6.39
C ASP A 138 -12.66 -2.76 5.10
N TRP A 139 -13.49 -3.00 4.07
CA TRP A 139 -13.05 -3.67 2.85
C TRP A 139 -11.97 -2.92 2.04
N PRO A 140 -11.92 -1.58 1.98
CA PRO A 140 -10.87 -0.87 1.25
C PRO A 140 -9.47 -1.09 1.85
N SER A 141 -9.37 -1.60 3.09
CA SER A 141 -8.10 -2.00 3.70
C SER A 141 -7.52 -3.29 3.12
N ILE A 142 -8.32 -4.11 2.42
CA ILE A 142 -7.84 -5.33 1.75
C ILE A 142 -6.79 -4.99 0.70
N VAL A 143 -7.07 -3.95 -0.12
CA VAL A 143 -6.20 -3.54 -1.23
C VAL A 143 -4.79 -3.16 -0.76
N PRO A 144 -4.60 -2.17 0.14
CA PRO A 144 -3.26 -1.84 0.63
C PRO A 144 -2.66 -2.98 1.44
N GLY A 145 -3.46 -3.77 2.17
CA GLY A 145 -2.97 -4.96 2.86
C GLY A 145 -2.30 -5.95 1.92
N LEU A 146 -2.93 -6.24 0.77
CA LEU A 146 -2.40 -7.13 -0.25
C LEU A 146 -1.13 -6.58 -0.90
N PHE A 147 -1.14 -5.32 -1.35
CA PHE A 147 -0.01 -4.74 -2.07
C PHE A 147 1.22 -4.52 -1.18
N VAL A 148 1.03 -4.04 0.05
CA VAL A 148 2.14 -3.87 1.02
C VAL A 148 2.68 -5.23 1.45
N ALA A 149 1.83 -6.25 1.56
CA ALA A 149 2.26 -7.62 1.81
C ALA A 149 3.10 -8.19 0.64
N PHE A 150 2.67 -7.98 -0.62
CA PHE A 150 3.47 -8.38 -1.78
C PHE A 150 4.80 -7.62 -1.87
N SER A 151 4.82 -6.33 -1.54
CA SER A 151 6.06 -5.54 -1.43
C SER A 151 7.00 -6.17 -0.39
N ALA A 152 6.51 -6.47 0.81
CA ALA A 152 7.30 -7.11 1.86
C ALA A 152 7.81 -8.51 1.47
N LEU A 153 6.99 -9.29 0.77
CA LEU A 153 7.36 -10.60 0.22
C LEU A 153 8.51 -10.44 -0.80
N GLY A 154 8.36 -9.53 -1.77
CA GLY A 154 9.37 -9.26 -2.79
C GLY A 154 10.71 -8.82 -2.18
N LEU A 155 10.69 -7.90 -1.22
CA LEU A 155 11.89 -7.47 -0.50
C LEU A 155 12.60 -8.59 0.26
N SER A 156 11.86 -9.63 0.65
CA SER A 156 12.39 -10.73 1.48
C SER A 156 12.84 -11.95 0.66
N VAL A 157 12.19 -12.23 -0.47
CA VAL A 157 12.35 -13.50 -1.21
C VAL A 157 13.01 -13.31 -2.58
N ASP A 158 12.85 -12.15 -3.22
CA ASP A 158 13.42 -11.92 -4.55
C ASP A 158 14.96 -12.03 -4.50
N PRO A 159 15.59 -12.84 -5.36
CA PRO A 159 17.04 -13.06 -5.32
C PRO A 159 17.84 -11.77 -5.52
N ALA A 160 17.36 -10.81 -6.30
CA ALA A 160 18.03 -9.52 -6.51
C ALA A 160 18.03 -8.67 -5.22
N PHE A 161 16.93 -8.69 -4.47
CA PHE A 161 16.80 -7.96 -3.21
C PHE A 161 17.42 -8.71 -2.02
N ALA A 162 17.39 -10.05 -2.05
CA ALA A 162 18.03 -10.91 -1.07
C ALA A 162 19.56 -10.75 -1.12
N ALA A 163 20.14 -10.65 -2.33
CA ALA A 163 21.56 -10.33 -2.52
C ALA A 163 21.95 -8.99 -1.88
N ALA A 164 21.02 -8.03 -1.84
CA ALA A 164 21.19 -6.72 -1.21
C ALA A 164 20.83 -6.69 0.29
N SER A 165 20.52 -7.84 0.91
CA SER A 165 20.15 -7.98 2.33
C SER A 165 18.85 -7.25 2.73
N TYR A 166 17.86 -7.16 1.84
CA TYR A 166 16.61 -6.43 2.09
C TYR A 166 15.56 -7.18 2.94
N ALA A 167 15.91 -8.37 3.47
CA ALA A 167 15.07 -9.13 4.39
C ALA A 167 14.69 -8.37 5.67
N LEU A 168 15.61 -7.55 6.21
CA LEU A 168 15.33 -6.71 7.38
C LEU A 168 14.27 -5.64 7.07
N PRO A 169 14.42 -4.82 6.01
CA PRO A 169 13.36 -3.92 5.54
C PRO A 169 12.00 -4.59 5.33
N GLY A 170 11.95 -5.76 4.69
CA GLY A 170 10.70 -6.51 4.49
C GLY A 170 10.02 -6.85 5.82
N ALA A 171 10.78 -7.30 6.81
CA ALA A 171 10.25 -7.56 8.16
C ALA A 171 9.77 -6.30 8.89
N VAL A 172 10.45 -5.16 8.70
CA VAL A 172 9.99 -3.87 9.24
C VAL A 172 8.64 -3.47 8.64
N VAL A 173 8.43 -3.71 7.34
CA VAL A 173 7.12 -3.47 6.70
C VAL A 173 6.04 -4.37 7.30
N ILE A 174 6.32 -5.66 7.50
CA ILE A 174 5.38 -6.60 8.16
C ILE A 174 5.05 -6.12 9.59
N ALA A 175 6.05 -5.73 10.37
CA ALA A 175 5.85 -5.19 11.71
C ALA A 175 5.02 -3.89 11.69
N ALA A 176 5.23 -3.02 10.69
CA ALA A 176 4.43 -1.81 10.51
C ALA A 176 2.96 -2.13 10.18
N MET A 177 2.68 -3.16 9.37
CA MET A 177 1.31 -3.63 9.12
C MET A 177 0.62 -4.05 10.42
N VAL A 178 1.30 -4.85 11.25
CA VAL A 178 0.79 -5.27 12.57
C VAL A 178 0.58 -4.05 13.49
N ALA A 179 1.53 -3.12 13.54
CA ALA A 179 1.40 -1.89 14.33
C ALA A 179 0.18 -1.05 13.91
N VAL A 180 -0.08 -0.91 12.60
CA VAL A 180 -1.25 -0.20 12.09
C VAL A 180 -2.55 -0.89 12.53
N THR A 181 -2.60 -2.23 12.50
CA THR A 181 -3.79 -2.98 12.97
C THR A 181 -4.05 -2.82 14.46
N LEU A 182 -3.00 -2.74 15.28
CA LEU A 182 -3.12 -2.45 16.71
C LEU A 182 -3.62 -1.02 16.97
N TYR A 183 -3.17 -0.05 16.16
CA TYR A 183 -3.58 1.34 16.25
C TYR A 183 -4.99 1.59 15.69
N ARG A 184 -5.41 0.80 14.69
CA ARG A 184 -6.71 0.89 14.01
C ARG A 184 -7.32 -0.50 13.86
N PRO A 185 -8.23 -0.94 14.75
CA PRO A 185 -8.76 -2.29 14.76
C PRO A 185 -9.61 -2.64 13.53
N LEU A 186 -10.10 -1.65 12.77
CA LEU A 186 -10.82 -1.87 11.51
C LEU A 186 -9.91 -2.37 10.36
N ALA A 187 -8.59 -2.29 10.52
CA ALA A 187 -7.61 -2.68 9.52
C ALA A 187 -7.26 -4.18 9.54
N LEU A 188 -8.09 -5.06 10.11
CA LEU A 188 -7.85 -6.52 10.20
C LEU A 188 -7.29 -7.20 8.93
N PRO A 189 -7.66 -6.81 7.69
CA PRO A 189 -7.04 -7.38 6.50
C PRO A 189 -5.51 -7.28 6.46
N LEU A 190 -4.92 -6.24 7.05
CA LEU A 190 -3.47 -6.10 7.16
C LEU A 190 -2.86 -7.18 8.07
N LEU A 191 -3.56 -7.58 9.13
CA LEU A 191 -3.08 -8.62 10.03
C LEU A 191 -3.05 -9.97 9.32
N TYR A 192 -4.14 -10.31 8.62
CA TYR A 192 -4.21 -11.55 7.84
C TYR A 192 -3.17 -11.58 6.71
N ALA A 193 -3.00 -10.45 5.99
CA ALA A 193 -2.01 -10.35 4.93
C ALA A 193 -0.56 -10.46 5.47
N ALA A 194 -0.28 -9.80 6.60
CA ALA A 194 1.02 -9.88 7.28
C ALA A 194 1.31 -11.31 7.77
N GLY A 195 0.33 -11.99 8.36
CA GLY A 195 0.44 -13.38 8.79
C GLY A 195 0.70 -14.32 7.61
N LEU A 196 -0.11 -14.21 6.54
CA LEU A 196 0.04 -15.01 5.33
C LEU A 196 1.43 -14.84 4.70
N VAL A 197 1.90 -13.61 4.53
CA VAL A 197 3.23 -13.35 3.94
C VAL A 197 4.35 -13.83 4.84
N THR A 198 4.24 -13.67 6.15
CA THR A 198 5.21 -14.24 7.09
C THR A 198 5.30 -15.76 6.91
N VAL A 199 4.16 -16.45 6.84
CA VAL A 199 4.15 -17.90 6.58
C VAL A 199 4.78 -18.24 5.24
N LEU A 200 4.43 -17.53 4.16
CA LEU A 200 5.00 -17.78 2.82
C LEU A 200 6.53 -17.61 2.81
N ILE A 201 7.06 -16.55 3.44
CA ILE A 201 8.50 -16.28 3.52
C ILE A 201 9.23 -17.42 4.25
N TYR A 202 8.72 -17.82 5.42
CA TYR A 202 9.44 -18.76 6.29
C TYR A 202 9.19 -20.23 5.97
N LEU A 203 8.06 -20.55 5.34
CA LEU A 203 7.78 -21.91 4.88
C LEU A 203 8.42 -22.20 3.50
N GLY A 204 9.01 -21.20 2.86
CA GLY A 204 9.69 -21.33 1.57
C GLY A 204 8.74 -21.68 0.43
N ILE A 205 7.46 -21.32 0.53
CA ILE A 205 6.48 -21.58 -0.52
C ILE A 205 6.82 -20.68 -1.71
N ILE A 206 7.10 -21.32 -2.86
CA ILE A 206 7.60 -20.70 -4.10
C ILE A 206 6.66 -19.56 -4.56
N PRO A 207 7.19 -18.34 -4.80
CA PRO A 207 6.43 -17.24 -5.38
C PRO A 207 6.01 -17.52 -6.84
N PRO A 208 4.81 -17.08 -7.28
CA PRO A 208 4.40 -17.17 -8.68
C PRO A 208 5.21 -16.28 -9.64
N THR A 209 6.01 -15.33 -9.13
CA THR A 209 6.90 -14.50 -9.96
C THR A 209 8.08 -15.29 -10.54
N LEU A 210 8.56 -16.33 -9.85
CA LEU A 210 9.60 -17.23 -10.36
C LEU A 210 9.08 -18.12 -11.51
N ILE A 211 7.80 -18.48 -11.47
CA ILE A 211 7.16 -19.29 -12.52
C ILE A 211 7.23 -18.56 -13.87
N ALA A 212 6.98 -17.25 -13.90
CA ALA A 212 7.03 -16.45 -15.13
C ALA A 212 8.47 -16.29 -15.69
N SER A 213 9.48 -16.27 -14.81
CA SER A 213 10.90 -16.20 -15.21
C SER A 213 11.38 -17.51 -15.83
N ASP A 214 10.97 -18.65 -15.29
CA ASP A 214 11.35 -19.99 -15.77
C ASP A 214 10.74 -20.33 -17.13
N PHE A 215 9.54 -19.82 -17.45
CA PHE A 215 8.94 -20.01 -18.77
C PHE A 215 9.73 -19.34 -19.90
N SER A 216 10.52 -18.30 -19.62
CA SER A 216 11.36 -17.61 -20.61
C SER A 216 12.73 -18.28 -20.80
N GLY A 217 13.20 -19.04 -19.80
CA GLY A 217 14.54 -19.64 -19.76
C GLY A 217 14.66 -21.07 -20.34
N GLY A 218 13.56 -21.73 -20.69
CA GLY A 218 13.58 -23.03 -21.36
C GLY A 218 14.13 -24.21 -20.54
N ALA A 219 14.32 -24.05 -19.22
CA ALA A 219 14.81 -25.11 -18.35
C ALA A 219 13.69 -25.61 -17.42
N LEU A 220 13.00 -26.69 -17.81
CA LEU A 220 12.24 -27.52 -16.88
C LEU A 220 13.22 -28.39 -16.07
N GLY A 221 14.09 -27.73 -15.32
CA GLY A 221 14.96 -28.38 -14.34
C GLY A 221 14.28 -28.37 -12.99
N VAL A 222 13.88 -29.54 -12.49
CA VAL A 222 13.59 -29.74 -11.06
C VAL A 222 14.94 -29.81 -10.32
N ASP A 223 15.73 -28.76 -10.45
CA ASP A 223 16.92 -28.55 -9.64
C ASP A 223 16.52 -27.60 -8.53
N GLY A 224 16.34 -28.16 -7.34
CA GLY A 224 16.07 -27.42 -6.12
C GLY A 224 17.24 -26.51 -5.78
N LEU A 225 17.31 -25.36 -6.45
CA LEU A 225 18.08 -24.24 -5.96
C LEU A 225 17.58 -23.96 -4.54
N PRO A 226 18.46 -24.02 -3.52
CA PRO A 226 18.06 -23.70 -2.17
C PRO A 226 17.63 -22.23 -2.14
N VAL A 227 16.31 -22.02 -2.11
CA VAL A 227 15.71 -20.71 -1.84
C VAL A 227 16.16 -20.32 -0.45
N ALA A 228 17.00 -19.30 -0.40
CA ALA A 228 17.71 -18.80 0.78
C ALA A 228 18.69 -19.83 1.39
N THR A 229 19.97 -19.50 1.35
CA THR A 229 20.88 -19.94 2.42
C THR A 229 20.18 -19.71 3.75
N SER A 230 19.99 -20.80 4.51
CA SER A 230 19.57 -20.74 5.91
C SER A 230 20.56 -19.86 6.66
N ASN A 231 20.26 -18.56 6.72
CA ASN A 231 21.09 -17.58 7.35
C ASN A 231 20.56 -17.37 8.76
N ALA A 232 21.45 -17.38 9.75
CA ALA A 232 21.08 -17.13 11.15
C ALA A 232 20.29 -15.81 11.30
N LEU A 233 20.51 -14.85 10.40
CA LEU A 233 19.76 -13.61 10.31
C LEU A 233 18.27 -13.82 9.95
N THR A 234 17.95 -14.63 8.94
CA THR A 234 16.56 -14.96 8.57
C THR A 234 15.84 -15.63 9.73
N LEU A 235 16.49 -16.59 10.40
CA LEU A 235 15.93 -17.24 11.59
C LEU A 235 15.68 -16.26 12.74
N ARG A 236 16.59 -15.32 13.00
CA ARG A 236 16.40 -14.27 14.02
C ARG A 236 15.25 -13.32 13.68
N ILE A 237 15.10 -12.94 12.42
CA ILE A 237 13.97 -12.12 11.95
C ILE A 237 12.66 -12.88 12.15
N GLY A 238 12.62 -14.17 11.83
CA GLY A 238 11.44 -15.02 12.03
C GLY A 238 11.02 -15.10 13.50
N ILE A 239 11.98 -15.31 14.40
CA ILE A 239 11.75 -15.29 15.85
C ILE A 239 11.23 -13.92 16.29
N ALA A 240 11.85 -12.83 15.84
CA ALA A 240 11.43 -11.47 16.19
C ALA A 240 10.00 -11.18 15.71
N LEU A 241 9.65 -11.56 14.48
CA LEU A 241 8.28 -11.43 13.96
C LEU A 241 7.30 -12.29 14.76
N GLY A 242 7.66 -13.53 15.08
CA GLY A 242 6.84 -14.40 15.93
C GLY A 242 6.54 -13.76 17.30
N LEU A 243 7.54 -13.15 17.93
CA LEU A 243 7.35 -12.39 19.18
C LEU A 243 6.45 -11.17 19.00
N VAL A 244 6.55 -10.47 17.86
CA VAL A 244 5.66 -9.34 17.54
C VAL A 244 4.22 -9.82 17.41
N PHE A 245 3.95 -10.90 16.68
CA PHE A 245 2.61 -11.47 16.55
C PHE A 245 2.05 -11.94 17.91
N ILE A 246 2.85 -12.64 18.71
CA ILE A 246 2.44 -13.10 20.05
C ILE A 246 2.15 -11.92 20.97
N GLY A 247 3.03 -10.92 21.00
CA GLY A 247 2.86 -9.72 21.82
C GLY A 247 1.65 -8.90 21.40
N ALA A 248 1.44 -8.73 20.09
CA ALA A 248 0.29 -8.07 19.52
C ALA A 248 -1.01 -8.81 19.85
N GLY A 249 -1.02 -10.14 19.70
CA GLY A 249 -2.16 -10.99 20.01
C GLY A 249 -2.54 -10.94 21.49
N PHE A 250 -1.56 -11.01 22.39
CA PHE A 250 -1.78 -10.92 23.82
C PHE A 250 -2.31 -9.54 24.25
N TRP A 251 -1.78 -8.46 23.67
CA TRP A 251 -2.24 -7.10 23.95
C TRP A 251 -3.66 -6.86 23.43
N ALA A 252 -3.97 -7.33 22.21
CA ALA A 252 -5.30 -7.25 21.63
C ALA A 252 -6.32 -8.07 22.45
N ALA A 253 -5.96 -9.28 22.88
CA ALA A 253 -6.79 -10.10 23.75
C ALA A 253 -7.13 -9.35 25.06
N ARG A 254 -6.17 -8.71 25.71
CA ARG A 254 -6.41 -7.90 26.92
C ARG A 254 -7.33 -6.70 26.67
N ARG A 255 -7.20 -6.04 25.52
CA ARG A 255 -7.97 -4.84 25.17
C ARG A 255 -9.40 -5.15 24.74
N PHE A 256 -9.62 -6.25 24.02
CA PHE A 256 -10.92 -6.59 23.42
C PHE A 256 -11.71 -7.69 24.16
N ALA A 257 -11.11 -8.37 25.15
CA ALA A 257 -11.77 -9.37 25.98
C ALA A 257 -13.04 -8.85 26.68
N ALA A 258 -13.14 -7.54 26.92
CA ALA A 258 -14.31 -6.92 27.57
C ALA A 258 -15.46 -6.56 26.62
N GLY A 259 -15.31 -6.68 25.28
CA GLY A 259 -16.30 -6.09 24.34
C GLY A 259 -16.66 -6.86 23.08
N THR A 260 -15.78 -7.67 22.47
CA THR A 260 -16.10 -8.38 21.19
C THR A 260 -15.31 -9.68 21.01
N GLN A 261 -15.94 -10.84 21.22
CA GLN A 261 -15.29 -12.16 21.12
C GLN A 261 -14.71 -12.47 19.73
N ILE A 262 -15.40 -12.07 18.65
CA ILE A 262 -14.95 -12.32 17.27
C ILE A 262 -13.63 -11.59 16.96
N ARG A 263 -13.43 -10.39 17.52
CA ARG A 263 -12.19 -9.64 17.34
C ARG A 263 -11.05 -10.23 18.16
N ALA A 264 -11.31 -10.75 19.36
CA ALA A 264 -10.28 -11.47 20.11
C ALA A 264 -9.82 -12.73 19.38
N ALA A 265 -10.74 -13.45 18.72
CA ALA A 265 -10.42 -14.67 17.98
C ALA A 265 -9.52 -14.43 16.75
N SER A 266 -9.59 -13.29 16.06
CA SER A 266 -8.71 -12.99 14.93
C SER A 266 -7.24 -12.74 15.31
N TRP A 267 -6.97 -12.58 16.60
CA TRP A 267 -5.65 -12.33 17.17
C TRP A 267 -5.04 -13.56 17.89
N ALA A 268 -5.79 -14.65 17.98
CA ALA A 268 -5.37 -15.93 18.53
C ALA A 268 -4.83 -16.85 17.43
#